data_AF-A0A8T2U8K3-F1
#
_entry.id   AF-A0A8T2U8K3-F1
#
_cell.length_a   1.000
_cell.length_b   1.000
_cell.length_c   1.000
_cell.angle_alpha   90.00
_cell.angle_beta   90.00
_cell.angle_gamma   90.00
#
_symmetry.space_group_name_H-M   'P 1'
#
loop_
_entity.id
_entity.type
_entity.pdbx_description
1 polymer ?
#
loop_
_entity_poly.entity_id
_entity_poly.type
_entity_poly.pdbx_seq_one_letter_code
_entity_poly.pdbx_strand_id
1 'polypeptide(L)' 'MTRIVRHWSTETTPCPMVAPSVDVVWIYSLSYGGGLVSGDLLYVQVEVGVESTTVLTTQASTKVYKARDGLSCE' A
#
# COMPACT_ATOMS: atom_id res chain seq x y z
N MET A 1 -10.31 4.09 6.21
CA MET A 1 -10.23 4.67 4.85
C MET A 1 -8.98 5.52 4.78
N THR A 2 -7.87 4.96 4.30
CA THR A 2 -6.59 5.67 4.20
C THR A 2 -6.30 5.93 2.73
N ARG A 3 -6.54 7.18 2.29
CA ARG A 3 -6.24 7.62 0.92
C ARG A 3 -4.88 8.31 0.94
N ILE A 4 -3.82 7.62 0.53
CA ILE A 4 -2.50 8.22 0.32
C ILE A 4 -2.48 8.72 -1.13
N VAL A 5 -2.68 10.02 -1.33
CA VAL A 5 -2.44 10.67 -2.64
C VAL A 5 -1.09 11.36 -2.53
N ARG A 6 -0.05 10.82 -3.18
CA ARG A 6 1.19 11.57 -3.41
C ARG A 6 1.16 12.09 -4.83
N HIS A 7 0.92 13.39 -4.97
CA HIS A 7 1.06 14.11 -6.24
C HIS A 7 2.55 14.38 -6.45
N TRP A 8 3.16 13.74 -7.45
CA TRP A 8 4.52 14.05 -7.89
C TRP A 8 4.41 14.83 -9.21
N SER A 9 5.08 15.99 -9.29
CA SER A 9 5.21 16.76 -10.52
C SER A 9 6.64 16.59 -11.03
N THR A 10 6.80 16.01 -12.21
CA THR A 10 8.09 15.90 -12.89
C THR A 10 8.22 17.06 -13.89
N GLU A 11 9.09 18.02 -13.57
CA GLU A 11 9.52 19.05 -14.50
C GLU A 11 10.59 18.47 -15.44
N THR A 12 10.30 18.37 -16.73
CA THR A 12 11.18 17.77 -17.73
C THR A 12 12.11 18.82 -18.33
N THR A 13 13.35 18.90 -17.82
CA THR A 13 14.46 19.56 -18.54
C THR A 13 15.23 18.54 -19.40
N PRO A 14 15.54 18.83 -20.68
CA PRO A 14 16.23 17.86 -21.53
C PRO A 14 17.73 17.83 -21.21
N CYS A 15 18.24 16.68 -20.76
CA CYS A 15 19.67 16.40 -20.62
C CYS A 15 20.00 15.02 -21.21
N PRO A 16 21.18 14.86 -21.88
CA PRO A 16 21.46 13.71 -22.72
C PRO A 16 21.91 12.49 -21.91
N MET A 17 21.31 11.33 -22.23
CA MET A 17 21.62 9.98 -21.74
C MET A 17 21.60 9.82 -20.22
N VAL A 18 20.40 9.89 -19.66
CA VAL A 18 20.09 9.42 -18.31
C VAL A 18 20.02 7.88 -18.37
N ALA A 19 20.82 7.17 -17.55
CA ALA A 19 20.61 5.74 -17.30
C ALA A 19 19.14 5.51 -16.95
N PRO A 20 18.48 4.39 -17.34
CA PRO A 20 17.05 4.22 -17.10
C PRO A 20 16.77 4.48 -15.62
N SER A 21 16.14 5.63 -15.33
CA SER A 21 15.80 6.03 -13.98
C SER A 21 14.66 5.13 -13.56
N VAL A 22 14.99 3.99 -12.97
CA VAL A 22 13.95 3.10 -12.44
C VAL A 22 13.41 3.80 -11.21
N ASP A 23 12.30 4.50 -11.40
CA ASP A 23 11.62 5.24 -10.33
C ASP A 23 10.82 4.20 -9.51
N VAL A 24 11.52 3.55 -8.59
CA VAL A 24 10.94 2.50 -7.73
C VAL A 24 10.53 3.10 -6.40
N VAL A 25 9.22 3.09 -6.12
CA VAL A 25 8.70 3.48 -4.81
C VAL A 25 8.47 2.26 -3.94
N TRP A 26 9.01 2.29 -2.72
CA TRP A 26 8.77 1.26 -1.71
C TRP A 26 7.71 1.75 -0.72
N ILE A 27 6.60 1.02 -0.65
CA ILE A 27 5.48 1.29 0.24
C ILE A 27 5.50 0.23 1.34
N TYR A 28 5.68 0.67 2.58
CA TYR A 28 5.55 -0.18 3.76
C TYR A 28 4.20 0.09 4.41
N SER A 29 3.26 -0.85 4.26
CA SER A 29 1.98 -0.78 4.95
C SER A 29 2.15 -1.30 6.39
N LEU A 30 1.99 -0.38 7.34
CA LEU A 30 2.11 -0.65 8.77
C LEU A 30 0.74 -0.50 9.43
N SER A 31 0.38 -1.47 10.27
CA SER A 31 -0.73 -1.34 11.21
C SER A 31 -0.15 -1.16 12.62
N TYR A 32 -0.79 -0.36 13.47
CA TYR A 32 -0.33 -0.07 14.84
C TYR A 32 -0.42 -1.27 15.82
N GLY A 33 -0.51 -2.50 15.30
CA GLY A 33 -0.73 -3.70 16.09
C GLY A 33 -2.17 -3.81 16.61
N GLY A 34 -2.47 -4.91 17.32
CA GLY A 34 -3.81 -5.18 17.86
C GLY A 34 -4.57 -6.29 17.12
N GLY A 35 -4.25 -6.54 15.84
CA GLY A 35 -4.90 -7.58 15.04
C GLY A 35 -6.29 -7.18 14.52
N LEU A 36 -6.91 -8.08 13.75
CA LEU A 36 -8.27 -7.93 13.22
C LEU A 36 -9.27 -8.67 14.10
N VAL A 37 -10.42 -8.05 14.33
CA VAL A 37 -11.56 -8.62 15.05
C VAL A 37 -12.78 -8.78 14.12
N SER A 38 -13.86 -9.39 14.65
CA SER A 38 -15.09 -9.56 13.87
C SER A 38 -15.70 -8.21 13.49
N GLY A 39 -16.10 -8.10 12.22
CA GLY A 39 -16.62 -6.87 11.62
C GLY A 39 -15.57 -5.92 11.04
N ASP A 40 -14.27 -6.20 11.21
CA ASP A 40 -13.23 -5.39 10.57
C ASP A 40 -13.16 -5.65 9.06
N LEU A 41 -13.16 -4.57 8.28
CA LEU A 41 -12.95 -4.60 6.84
C LEU A 41 -11.62 -3.91 6.49
N LEU A 42 -10.75 -4.62 5.77
CA LEU A 42 -9.48 -4.09 5.28
C LEU A 42 -9.55 -3.89 3.77
N TYR A 43 -9.33 -2.66 3.32
CA TYR A 43 -9.26 -2.32 1.90
C TYR A 43 -7.94 -1.62 1.60
N VAL A 44 -7.26 -2.09 0.56
CA VAL A 44 -6.02 -1.50 0.05
C VAL A 44 -6.19 -1.23 -1.43
N GLN A 45 -6.01 0.02 -1.82
CA GLN A 45 -6.04 0.46 -3.22
C GLN A 45 -4.71 1.14 -3.53
N VAL A 46 -4.08 0.70 -4.62
CA VAL A 46 -2.83 1.25 -5.12
C VAL A 46 -3.01 1.58 -6.59
N GLU A 47 -2.63 2.80 -6.96
CA GLU A 47 -2.59 3.27 -8.35
C GLU A 47 -1.13 3.51 -8.71
N VAL A 48 -0.67 2.88 -9.78
CA VAL A 48 0.72 2.95 -10.26
C VAL A 48 0.70 3.53 -11.66
N GLY A 49 1.53 4.57 -11.88
CA GLY A 49 1.62 5.25 -13.17
C GLY A 49 2.23 4.39 -14.28
N VAL A 50 2.05 4.83 -15.52
CA VAL A 50 2.67 4.21 -16.70
C VAL A 50 4.19 4.21 -16.54
N GLU A 51 4.85 3.12 -16.94
CA GLU A 51 6.31 2.94 -16.84
C GLU A 51 6.89 3.09 -15.41
N SER A 52 6.04 3.01 -14.38
CA SER A 52 6.47 3.09 -12.98
C SER A 52 6.65 1.70 -12.37
N THR A 53 7.56 1.58 -11.40
CA THR A 53 7.73 0.34 -10.62
C THR A 53 7.40 0.63 -9.16
N THR A 54 6.61 -0.23 -8.52
CA THR A 54 6.24 -0.05 -7.10
C THR A 54 6.36 -1.38 -6.37
N VAL A 55 6.93 -1.32 -5.16
CA VAL A 55 7.00 -2.46 -4.24
C VAL A 55 6.10 -2.15 -3.05
N LEU A 56 4.99 -2.87 -2.93
CA LEU A 56 4.15 -2.84 -1.73
C LEU A 56 4.54 -3.99 -0.82
N THR A 57 4.94 -3.65 0.41
CA THR A 57 5.21 -4.61 1.47
C THR A 57 4.17 -4.46 2.58
N THR A 58 3.81 -5.58 3.18
CA THR A 58 2.99 -5.64 4.39
C THR A 58 3.86 -6.05 5.56
N GLN A 59 3.37 -5.84 6.78
CA GLN A 59 3.90 -6.59 7.91
C GLN A 59 3.78 -8.10 7.65
N ALA A 60 4.71 -8.87 8.22
CA ALA A 60 4.81 -10.32 7.95
C ALA A 60 3.57 -11.12 8.39
N SER A 61 2.85 -10.69 9.43
CA SER A 61 1.62 -11.34 9.86
C SER A 61 0.66 -10.38 10.54
N THR A 62 -0.64 -10.63 10.38
CA THR A 62 -1.71 -9.92 11.10
C THR A 62 -2.44 -10.94 11.95
N LYS A 63 -2.55 -10.70 13.26
CA LYS A 63 -3.28 -11.58 14.17
C LYS A 63 -4.78 -11.44 13.89
N VAL A 64 -5.49 -12.54 13.69
CA VAL A 64 -6.95 -12.55 13.52
C VAL A 64 -7.57 -13.24 14.73
N TYR A 65 -8.49 -12.57 15.41
CA TYR A 65 -9.17 -13.11 16.58
C TYR A 65 -10.41 -13.89 16.15
N LYS A 66 -10.71 -14.98 16.88
CA LYS A 66 -11.93 -15.75 16.66
C LYS A 66 -13.16 -14.86 16.88
N ALA A 67 -14.11 -14.94 15.97
CA ALA A 67 -15.45 -14.41 16.19
C ALA A 67 -16.10 -15.10 17.40
N ARG A 68 -16.90 -14.36 18.17
CA ARG A 68 -17.82 -14.96 19.13
C ARG A 68 -19.00 -15.55 18.35
N ASP A 69 -19.57 -16.65 18.85
CA ASP A 69 -20.67 -17.36 18.18
C ASP A 69 -21.77 -16.39 17.73
N GLY A 70 -22.11 -16.42 16.44
CA GLY A 70 -23.17 -15.60 15.82
C GLY A 70 -22.72 -14.34 15.06
N LEU A 71 -21.42 -14.00 15.07
CA LEU A 71 -20.88 -12.83 14.34
C LEU A 71 -19.82 -13.26 13.32
N SER A 72 -20.23 -13.92 12.24
CA SER A 72 -19.33 -14.18 11.11
C SER A 72 -18.83 -12.86 10.53
N CYS A 73 -17.53 -12.79 10.23
CA CYS A 73 -17.01 -11.76 9.34
C CYS A 73 -17.47 -12.15 7.92
N GLU A 74 -18.29 -11.31 7.27
CA GLU A 74 -18.50 -11.38 5.81
C GLU A 74 -17.36 -10.68 5.07
#